data_AF-A0A9E0IT12-F1
#
_entry.id   AF-A0A9E0IT12-F1
#
_cell.length_a   1.000
_cell.length_b   1.000
_cell.length_c   1.000
_cell.angle_alpha   90.00
_cell.angle_beta   90.00
_cell.angle_gamma   90.00
#
_symmetry.space_group_name_H-M   'P 1'
#
loop_
_entity.id
_entity.type
_entity.pdbx_description
1 polymer ?
#
loop_
_entity_poly.entity_id
_entity_poly.type
_entity_poly.pdbx_seq_one_letter_code
_entity_poly.pdbx_strand_id
1 'polypeptide(L)'
;MRPMRSTASHALTVGTLLLLTAGCGDDAGAGADAQPTPDARPVDLTCLDTDPSLTAFERGVIGMAADSWMEVPSTAFEPFCRANGLIETAGEDAYRCVGVITAWGGAVYDSGERQLLVWGGGHNDYAGNEVYGFDLRAGAWRVIKPPTPLAQVTTNENVYADGNPPSVHSYDGFAYLPDRRRIFHYGGSRYQDGSSTNGTWLFDPVAAAWERRADYDQGTGSGLFYGATDYDPVTGKVFSRTQDGLFTYSVADDVWARLADFGYEPYWPTYANSNYRRGVMVGARRLFFSVVGSFEAGGPDIFVWNVDTGADVTAPWAAASGDTSVVATNGAGADYDRATDAIVAWAGGAPALWNLTSNQWARGSGAGAPPAMVDNGTYGRFRYVPHLNAFVLVNLPDQNVYLYKHTAGCGPS
;
A
#
# COMPACT_ATOMS: atom_id res chain seq x y z
N MET A 1 -48.08 -37.73 16.75
CA MET A 1 -48.36 -37.91 18.19
C MET A 1 -47.11 -37.52 18.98
N ARG A 2 -47.20 -36.44 19.76
CA ARG A 2 -46.45 -36.22 21.03
C ARG A 2 -46.92 -37.27 22.07
N PRO A 3 -46.26 -37.54 23.23
CA PRO A 3 -45.80 -36.55 24.25
C PRO A 3 -44.49 -36.88 25.03
N MET A 4 -43.74 -35.88 25.51
CA MET A 4 -43.60 -35.32 26.89
C MET A 4 -43.15 -36.24 28.04
N ARG A 5 -42.07 -35.82 28.76
CA ARG A 5 -41.97 -35.39 30.21
C ARG A 5 -40.51 -35.55 30.67
N SER A 6 -39.78 -34.51 31.09
CA SER A 6 -39.85 -33.70 32.33
C SER A 6 -39.33 -34.42 33.59
N THR A 7 -38.22 -33.92 34.16
CA THR A 7 -38.14 -33.53 35.57
C THR A 7 -37.11 -32.41 35.77
N ALA A 8 -37.54 -31.39 36.53
CA ALA A 8 -36.76 -30.29 37.04
C ALA A 8 -36.53 -30.47 38.54
N SER A 9 -35.52 -29.82 39.10
CA SER A 9 -35.54 -29.18 40.43
C SER A 9 -34.23 -28.43 40.63
N HIS A 10 -34.30 -27.14 40.98
CA HIS A 10 -33.70 -26.55 42.17
C HIS A 10 -34.30 -25.15 42.38
N ALA A 11 -34.50 -24.81 43.66
CA ALA A 11 -35.48 -23.87 44.16
C ALA A 11 -35.05 -22.40 44.18
N LEU A 12 -36.06 -21.53 44.14
CA LEU A 12 -36.08 -20.11 44.50
C LEU A 12 -36.16 -19.96 46.03
N THR A 13 -35.47 -18.96 46.62
CA THR A 13 -36.07 -17.86 47.41
C THR A 13 -35.05 -16.82 47.92
N VAL A 14 -35.31 -15.54 47.59
CA VAL A 14 -35.43 -14.34 48.47
C VAL A 14 -34.31 -14.10 49.51
N GLY A 15 -33.56 -12.99 49.57
CA GLY A 15 -33.88 -11.58 49.32
C GLY A 15 -34.06 -10.84 50.65
N THR A 16 -33.04 -10.12 51.16
CA THR A 16 -33.24 -9.02 52.13
C THR A 16 -32.09 -8.01 52.04
N LEU A 17 -32.47 -6.77 51.78
CA LEU A 17 -31.71 -5.53 51.77
C LEU A 17 -31.69 -4.96 53.20
N LEU A 18 -30.52 -4.54 53.70
CA LEU A 18 -30.42 -3.66 54.87
C LEU A 18 -29.33 -2.61 54.63
N LEU A 19 -29.71 -1.33 54.70
CA LEU A 19 -28.83 -0.17 54.60
C LEU A 19 -28.45 0.36 55.99
N LEU A 20 -27.20 0.85 56.07
CA LEU A 20 -26.64 1.96 56.88
C LEU A 20 -26.57 1.82 58.42
N THR A 21 -25.35 1.86 58.97
CA THR A 21 -24.71 3.11 59.45
C THR A 21 -23.29 2.89 60.02
N ALA A 22 -22.42 3.87 59.69
CA ALA A 22 -21.28 4.43 60.44
C ALA A 22 -20.16 3.54 61.03
N GLY A 23 -18.93 3.78 60.55
CA GLY A 23 -17.70 3.52 61.28
C GLY A 23 -16.52 4.22 60.59
N CYS A 24 -16.04 5.32 61.16
CA CYS A 24 -14.73 5.87 60.85
C CYS A 24 -13.66 4.88 61.33
N GLY A 25 -12.67 4.62 60.48
CA GLY A 25 -11.50 3.80 60.82
C GLY A 25 -10.44 4.05 59.75
N ASP A 26 -9.54 4.98 60.06
CA ASP A 26 -8.24 5.08 59.40
C ASP A 26 -7.48 3.78 59.64
N ASP A 27 -7.01 3.11 58.59
CA ASP A 27 -5.83 2.29 58.70
C ASP A 27 -5.15 2.06 57.34
N ALA A 28 -3.82 2.07 57.43
CA ALA A 28 -2.84 2.19 56.37
C ALA A 28 -2.96 1.13 55.26
N GLY A 29 -2.96 1.58 54.01
CA GLY A 29 -2.87 0.75 52.81
C GLY A 29 -1.67 1.17 51.97
N ALA A 30 -0.79 0.20 51.73
CA ALA A 30 0.46 0.29 50.98
C ALA A 30 0.36 1.15 49.70
N GLY A 31 1.35 2.02 49.50
CA GLY A 31 1.58 2.70 48.23
C GLY A 31 1.86 1.68 47.15
N ALA A 32 0.85 1.39 46.34
CA ALA A 32 1.06 0.80 45.04
C ALA A 32 1.74 1.86 44.18
N ASP A 33 3.00 1.63 43.84
CA ASP A 33 3.70 2.35 42.78
C ASP A 33 2.85 2.25 41.51
N ALA A 34 2.13 3.33 41.21
CA ALA A 34 1.46 3.49 39.94
C ALA A 34 2.54 3.47 38.86
N GLN A 35 2.58 2.39 38.08
CA GLN A 35 3.37 2.36 36.85
C GLN A 35 3.00 3.59 36.01
N PRO A 36 3.98 4.32 35.45
CA PRO A 36 3.68 5.43 34.58
C PRO A 36 2.89 4.91 33.37
N THR A 37 1.70 5.45 33.18
CA THR A 37 0.92 5.28 31.95
C THR A 37 1.79 5.66 30.75
N PRO A 38 1.80 4.89 29.65
CA PRO A 38 2.57 5.23 28.46
C PRO A 38 2.16 6.62 27.98
N ASP A 39 3.12 7.54 28.03
CA ASP A 39 3.20 8.89 27.47
C ASP A 39 1.87 9.43 26.85
N ALA A 40 1.00 9.98 27.69
CA ALA A 40 -0.17 10.76 27.27
C ALA A 40 0.27 12.14 26.78
N ARG A 41 1.15 12.19 25.78
CA ARG A 41 1.44 13.45 25.09
C ARG A 41 0.14 13.92 24.45
N PRO A 42 -0.21 15.22 24.58
CA PRO A 42 -1.33 15.77 23.85
C PRO A 42 -1.19 15.47 22.35
N VAL A 43 -2.30 15.06 21.73
CA VAL A 43 -2.35 14.86 20.28
C VAL A 43 -1.99 16.18 19.60
N ASP A 44 -0.98 16.15 18.72
CA ASP A 44 -0.61 17.32 17.93
C ASP A 44 -1.68 17.59 16.87
N LEU A 45 -2.33 18.75 16.96
CA LEU A 45 -3.32 19.24 16.00
C LEU A 45 -2.92 20.60 15.41
N THR A 46 -1.67 21.02 15.59
CA THR A 46 -1.20 22.36 15.20
C THR A 46 -1.30 22.64 13.71
N CYS A 47 -1.22 21.60 12.86
CA CYS A 47 -1.43 21.73 11.41
C CYS A 47 -2.85 22.24 11.05
N LEU A 48 -3.87 21.96 11.87
CA LEU A 48 -5.23 22.44 11.62
C LEU A 48 -5.32 23.97 11.72
N ASP A 49 -4.54 24.59 12.61
CA ASP A 49 -4.52 26.03 12.80
C ASP A 49 -3.52 26.73 11.88
N THR A 50 -2.43 26.04 11.51
CA THR A 50 -1.29 26.65 10.81
C THR A 50 -1.31 26.44 9.29
N ASP A 51 -2.02 25.43 8.78
CA ASP A 51 -2.14 25.20 7.33
C ASP A 51 -3.54 25.59 6.81
N PRO A 52 -3.69 26.80 6.24
CA PRO A 52 -4.95 27.23 5.65
C PRO A 52 -5.30 26.50 4.34
N SER A 53 -4.36 25.73 3.76
CA SER A 53 -4.61 24.97 2.52
C SER A 53 -5.37 23.67 2.74
N LEU A 54 -5.52 23.22 3.99
CA LEU A 54 -6.25 22.00 4.32
C LEU A 54 -7.75 22.15 4.05
N THR A 55 -8.30 21.25 3.23
CA THR A 55 -9.73 21.20 2.95
C THR A 55 -10.53 20.63 4.13
N ALA A 56 -11.85 20.76 4.08
CA ALA A 56 -12.73 20.16 5.08
C ALA A 56 -12.57 18.62 5.18
N PHE A 57 -12.38 17.95 4.04
CA PHE A 57 -12.15 16.51 4.01
C PHE A 57 -10.81 16.17 4.70
N GLU A 58 -9.71 16.84 4.33
CA GLU A 58 -8.39 16.62 4.93
C GLU A 58 -8.39 16.85 6.45
N ARG A 59 -9.06 17.92 6.90
CA ARG A 59 -9.25 18.21 8.34
C ARG A 59 -10.01 17.09 9.06
N GLY A 60 -11.01 16.51 8.40
CA GLY A 60 -11.74 15.35 8.90
C GLY A 60 -10.84 14.12 9.08
N VAL A 61 -9.97 13.84 8.10
CA VAL A 61 -8.99 12.72 8.19
C VAL A 61 -7.99 12.95 9.32
N ILE A 62 -7.46 14.16 9.47
CA ILE A 62 -6.52 14.51 10.56
C ILE A 62 -7.18 14.30 11.93
N GLY A 63 -8.47 14.66 12.04
CA GLY A 63 -9.26 14.51 13.27
C GLY A 63 -9.73 13.09 13.58
N MET A 64 -9.42 12.08 12.76
CA MET A 64 -9.72 10.68 13.06
C MET A 64 -9.06 10.24 14.37
N ALA A 65 -9.73 9.35 15.12
CA ALA A 65 -9.16 8.73 16.30
C ALA A 65 -7.97 7.84 15.92
N ALA A 66 -7.00 7.69 16.83
CA ALA A 66 -5.93 6.71 16.65
C ALA A 66 -6.50 5.29 16.52
N ASP A 67 -5.77 4.45 15.80
CA ASP A 67 -6.11 3.07 15.47
C ASP A 67 -7.55 2.86 14.97
N SER A 68 -7.98 3.68 13.99
CA SER A 68 -9.34 3.64 13.46
C SER A 68 -9.42 3.62 11.94
N TRP A 69 -10.51 3.05 11.42
CA TRP A 69 -10.84 3.05 10.00
C TRP A 69 -12.00 4.01 9.70
N MET A 70 -11.93 4.66 8.54
CA MET A 70 -13.02 5.44 7.98
C MET A 70 -13.26 5.00 6.54
N GLU A 71 -14.49 4.62 6.23
CA GLU A 71 -14.98 4.46 4.86
C GLU A 71 -15.38 5.83 4.31
N VAL A 72 -14.90 6.18 3.11
CA VAL A 72 -15.27 7.42 2.43
C VAL A 72 -16.51 7.16 1.57
N PRO A 73 -17.71 7.62 1.95
CA PRO A 73 -18.93 7.22 1.27
C PRO A 73 -18.98 7.71 -0.18
N SER A 74 -19.64 6.95 -1.05
CA SER A 74 -19.87 7.31 -2.47
C SER A 74 -18.58 7.45 -3.30
N THR A 75 -17.58 6.63 -2.99
CA THR A 75 -16.28 6.61 -3.67
C THR A 75 -15.94 5.25 -4.28
N ALA A 76 -16.92 4.37 -4.46
CA ALA A 76 -16.73 3.15 -5.23
C ALA A 76 -16.22 3.48 -6.64
N PHE A 77 -15.17 2.79 -7.07
CA PHE A 77 -14.48 3.08 -8.33
C PHE A 77 -15.28 2.61 -9.55
N GLU A 78 -15.94 1.45 -9.50
CA GLU A 78 -16.66 0.88 -10.64
C GLU A 78 -17.73 1.82 -11.21
N PRO A 79 -18.65 2.40 -10.40
CA PRO A 79 -19.62 3.36 -10.93
C PRO A 79 -18.96 4.58 -11.56
N PHE A 80 -17.88 5.07 -10.96
CA PHE A 80 -17.13 6.21 -11.46
C PHE A 80 -16.43 5.89 -12.79
N CYS A 81 -15.72 4.77 -12.87
CA CYS A 81 -14.95 4.40 -14.05
C CYS A 81 -15.87 4.09 -15.23
N ARG A 82 -17.01 3.41 -15.01
CA ARG A 82 -18.01 3.16 -16.06
C ARG A 82 -18.60 4.45 -16.64
N ALA A 83 -18.81 5.46 -15.80
CA ALA A 83 -19.32 6.75 -16.25
C ALA A 83 -18.29 7.58 -17.03
N ASN A 84 -16.99 7.24 -16.96
CA ASN A 84 -15.89 8.05 -17.51
C ASN A 84 -14.91 7.28 -18.42
N GLY A 85 -15.06 5.96 -18.55
CA GLY A 85 -14.18 5.07 -19.31
C GLY A 85 -14.68 4.87 -20.74
N LEU A 86 -13.78 5.02 -21.72
CA LEU A 86 -14.11 5.02 -23.16
C LEU A 86 -13.76 3.71 -23.88
N ILE A 87 -13.17 2.74 -23.18
CA ILE A 87 -12.79 1.42 -23.72
C ILE A 87 -13.66 0.35 -23.03
N GLU A 88 -14.96 0.36 -23.34
CA GLU A 88 -15.82 -0.82 -23.22
C GLU A 88 -16.13 -1.24 -24.67
N THR A 89 -15.40 -2.19 -25.24
CA THR A 89 -15.74 -2.72 -26.57
C THR A 89 -17.04 -3.55 -26.47
N ALA A 90 -17.75 -3.77 -27.58
CA ALA A 90 -19.07 -4.41 -27.56
C ALA A 90 -19.04 -5.96 -27.52
N GLY A 91 -17.89 -6.59 -27.24
CA GLY A 91 -17.73 -8.04 -27.20
C GLY A 91 -17.89 -8.63 -25.80
N GLU A 92 -18.18 -9.92 -25.68
CA GLU A 92 -18.19 -10.61 -24.37
C GLU A 92 -16.80 -10.59 -23.68
N ASP A 93 -15.73 -10.33 -24.44
CA ASP A 93 -14.36 -10.08 -23.98
C ASP A 93 -14.02 -8.59 -23.76
N ALA A 94 -15.04 -7.76 -23.49
CA ALA A 94 -14.89 -6.35 -23.17
C ALA A 94 -14.41 -6.15 -21.72
N TYR A 95 -13.12 -6.35 -21.55
CA TYR A 95 -12.35 -6.02 -20.36
C TYR A 95 -12.65 -4.62 -19.85
N ARG A 96 -13.12 -4.54 -18.62
CA ARG A 96 -13.75 -3.34 -18.02
C ARG A 96 -12.71 -2.53 -17.26
N CYS A 97 -12.91 -1.22 -17.15
CA CYS A 97 -12.05 -0.32 -16.36
C CYS A 97 -11.79 -0.78 -14.91
N VAL A 98 -12.65 -1.64 -14.36
CA VAL A 98 -12.44 -2.30 -13.06
C VAL A 98 -11.16 -3.14 -13.00
N GLY A 99 -10.62 -3.59 -14.13
CA GLY A 99 -9.34 -4.32 -14.26
C GLY A 99 -8.15 -3.53 -13.71
N VAL A 100 -8.22 -2.19 -13.72
CA VAL A 100 -7.25 -1.31 -13.04
C VAL A 100 -7.12 -1.67 -11.55
N ILE A 101 -8.22 -2.13 -10.93
CA ILE A 101 -8.25 -2.56 -9.52
C ILE A 101 -8.21 -4.09 -9.38
N THR A 102 -9.02 -4.84 -10.14
CA THR A 102 -9.17 -6.29 -9.89
C THR A 102 -8.00 -7.13 -10.37
N ALA A 103 -7.22 -6.63 -11.33
CA ALA A 103 -6.03 -7.32 -11.81
C ALA A 103 -4.82 -7.04 -10.90
N TRP A 104 -3.64 -7.48 -11.33
CA TRP A 104 -2.37 -7.27 -10.65
C TRP A 104 -1.85 -5.83 -10.82
N GLY A 105 -2.65 -4.85 -10.41
CA GLY A 105 -2.35 -3.42 -10.50
C GLY A 105 -1.92 -2.81 -9.18
N GLY A 106 -0.94 -1.92 -9.21
CA GLY A 106 -0.53 -1.10 -8.08
C GLY A 106 -1.14 0.30 -8.11
N ALA A 107 -0.67 1.11 -7.17
CA ALA A 107 -0.93 2.54 -7.14
C ALA A 107 0.25 3.30 -6.54
N VAL A 108 0.22 4.61 -6.68
CA VAL A 108 1.27 5.50 -6.17
C VAL A 108 0.63 6.75 -5.60
N TYR A 109 1.13 7.20 -4.45
CA TYR A 109 0.68 8.43 -3.85
C TYR A 109 1.51 9.61 -4.40
N ASP A 110 0.85 10.51 -5.11
CA ASP A 110 1.40 11.77 -5.59
C ASP A 110 1.15 12.86 -4.53
N SER A 111 2.18 13.16 -3.74
CA SER A 111 2.07 14.18 -2.69
C SER A 111 2.00 15.61 -3.24
N GLY A 112 2.46 15.83 -4.47
CA GLY A 112 2.42 17.14 -5.14
C GLY A 112 1.00 17.56 -5.54
N GLU A 113 0.19 16.60 -5.98
CA GLU A 113 -1.24 16.80 -6.28
C GLU A 113 -2.20 16.23 -5.23
N ARG A 114 -1.67 15.67 -4.13
CA ARG A 114 -2.41 15.07 -3.02
C ARG A 114 -3.44 14.05 -3.49
N GLN A 115 -3.00 13.08 -4.30
CA GLN A 115 -3.88 12.07 -4.89
C GLN A 115 -3.22 10.70 -4.93
N LEU A 116 -4.02 9.64 -4.81
CA LEU A 116 -3.58 8.28 -5.09
C LEU A 116 -3.90 7.95 -6.55
N LEU A 117 -2.87 7.65 -7.36
CA LEU A 117 -3.06 7.29 -8.76
C LEU A 117 -3.11 5.78 -8.97
N VAL A 118 -4.10 5.32 -9.72
CA VAL A 118 -4.25 3.94 -10.21
C VAL A 118 -4.23 3.93 -11.74
N TRP A 119 -3.58 2.91 -12.30
CA TRP A 119 -3.43 2.75 -13.74
C TRP A 119 -3.05 1.31 -14.08
N GLY A 120 -3.45 0.87 -15.28
CA GLY A 120 -3.09 -0.42 -15.84
C GLY A 120 -4.28 -1.36 -15.92
N GLY A 121 -4.03 -2.65 -15.72
CA GLY A 121 -5.00 -3.72 -15.92
C GLY A 121 -4.38 -4.78 -16.83
N GLY A 122 -3.97 -4.42 -18.05
CA GLY A 122 -2.96 -5.17 -18.82
C GLY A 122 -3.37 -6.59 -19.19
N HIS A 123 -2.42 -7.39 -19.69
CA HIS A 123 -2.64 -8.77 -20.17
C HIS A 123 -3.97 -8.90 -20.93
N ASN A 124 -4.77 -9.92 -20.65
CA ASN A 124 -6.13 -9.97 -21.13
C ASN A 124 -7.03 -9.05 -20.30
N ASP A 125 -6.74 -8.72 -19.04
CA ASP A 125 -7.64 -8.04 -18.11
C ASP A 125 -8.07 -6.59 -18.45
N TYR A 126 -7.25 -5.78 -19.12
CA TYR A 126 -7.65 -4.45 -19.63
C TYR A 126 -6.67 -3.82 -20.63
N ALA A 127 -7.19 -3.24 -21.71
CA ALA A 127 -6.41 -2.52 -22.71
C ALA A 127 -6.28 -1.01 -22.41
N GLY A 128 -7.13 -0.46 -21.55
CA GLY A 128 -7.14 0.98 -21.27
C GLY A 128 -5.93 1.40 -20.45
N ASN A 129 -5.29 2.50 -20.88
CA ASN A 129 -4.12 3.08 -20.23
C ASN A 129 -4.41 4.49 -19.69
N GLU A 130 -5.68 4.79 -19.40
CA GLU A 130 -6.08 5.99 -18.69
C GLU A 130 -5.58 5.97 -17.24
N VAL A 131 -5.24 7.13 -16.72
CA VAL A 131 -4.78 7.29 -15.34
C VAL A 131 -5.92 7.89 -14.53
N TYR A 132 -6.29 7.22 -13.45
CA TYR A 132 -7.28 7.73 -12.50
C TYR A 132 -6.60 8.18 -11.21
N GLY A 133 -7.13 9.24 -10.60
CA GLY A 133 -6.66 9.76 -9.33
C GLY A 133 -7.78 9.85 -8.31
N PHE A 134 -7.57 9.34 -7.10
CA PHE A 134 -8.40 9.65 -5.96
C PHE A 134 -7.86 10.91 -5.28
N ASP A 135 -8.53 12.04 -5.46
CA ASP A 135 -8.15 13.35 -4.95
C ASP A 135 -8.47 13.43 -3.45
N LEU A 136 -7.42 13.43 -2.61
CA LEU A 136 -7.56 13.48 -1.16
C LEU A 136 -7.91 14.89 -0.65
N ARG A 137 -7.97 15.91 -1.51
CA ARG A 137 -8.51 17.22 -1.12
C ARG A 137 -10.04 17.19 -1.15
N ALA A 138 -10.61 16.44 -2.09
CA ALA A 138 -12.06 16.35 -2.30
C ALA A 138 -12.71 15.06 -1.79
N GLY A 139 -11.92 14.00 -1.58
CA GLY A 139 -12.44 12.66 -1.32
C GLY A 139 -13.18 12.08 -2.53
N ALA A 140 -12.68 12.32 -3.75
CA ALA A 140 -13.38 11.98 -4.98
C ALA A 140 -12.43 11.51 -6.09
N TRP A 141 -12.95 10.66 -6.99
CA TRP A 141 -12.23 10.19 -8.17
C TRP A 141 -12.20 11.22 -9.30
N ARG A 142 -11.12 11.17 -10.09
CA ARG A 142 -10.90 11.99 -11.28
C ARG A 142 -10.21 11.16 -12.36
N VAL A 143 -10.53 11.46 -13.61
CA VAL A 143 -9.70 11.03 -14.75
C VAL A 143 -8.58 12.06 -14.89
N ILE A 144 -7.34 11.62 -14.74
CA ILE A 144 -6.15 12.48 -14.86
C ILE A 144 -5.69 12.51 -16.31
N LYS A 145 -5.56 11.33 -16.92
CA LYS A 145 -5.25 11.17 -18.35
C LYS A 145 -6.32 10.30 -18.99
N PRO A 146 -6.98 10.73 -20.09
CA PRO A 146 -7.91 9.88 -20.83
C PRO A 146 -7.18 8.71 -21.54
N PRO A 147 -7.91 7.65 -21.91
CA PRO A 147 -7.30 6.49 -22.56
C PRO A 147 -6.76 6.85 -23.94
N THR A 148 -5.75 6.10 -24.37
CA THR A 148 -5.41 6.01 -25.79
C THR A 148 -6.67 5.63 -26.59
N PRO A 149 -6.98 6.35 -27.69
CA PRO A 149 -8.10 5.99 -28.56
C PRO A 149 -8.02 4.53 -29.01
N LEU A 150 -9.15 3.82 -29.04
CA LEU A 150 -9.16 2.39 -29.37
C LEU A 150 -8.47 2.06 -30.71
N ALA A 151 -8.60 2.92 -31.72
CA ALA A 151 -7.95 2.75 -33.01
C ALA A 151 -6.41 2.85 -32.97
N GLN A 152 -5.84 3.34 -31.86
CA GLN A 152 -4.42 3.49 -31.61
C GLN A 152 -3.89 2.49 -30.56
N VAL A 153 -4.77 1.72 -29.93
CA VAL A 153 -4.37 0.61 -29.07
C VAL A 153 -3.76 -0.50 -29.94
N THR A 154 -2.54 -0.89 -29.63
CA THR A 154 -1.84 -1.99 -30.30
C THR A 154 -1.77 -3.20 -29.38
N THR A 155 -1.77 -4.41 -29.94
CA THR A 155 -1.69 -5.66 -29.17
C THR A 155 -0.25 -6.16 -29.12
N ASN A 156 0.22 -6.60 -27.95
CA ASN A 156 1.51 -7.28 -27.78
C ASN A 156 2.72 -6.40 -28.09
N GLU A 157 2.55 -5.09 -27.94
CA GLU A 157 3.56 -4.08 -28.19
C GLU A 157 3.93 -3.36 -26.89
N ASN A 158 5.17 -2.88 -26.80
CA ASN A 158 5.66 -2.12 -25.63
C ASN A 158 5.27 -0.63 -25.66
N VAL A 159 4.61 -0.17 -26.72
CA VAL A 159 4.13 1.21 -26.92
C VAL A 159 2.88 1.16 -27.80
N TYR A 160 1.85 1.94 -27.46
CA TYR A 160 0.68 2.13 -28.32
C TYR A 160 1.00 3.08 -29.49
N ALA A 161 0.14 3.12 -30.51
CA ALA A 161 0.41 3.89 -31.74
C ALA A 161 0.47 5.41 -31.52
N ASP A 162 -0.05 5.88 -30.38
CA ASP A 162 0.01 7.29 -29.96
C ASP A 162 1.26 7.63 -29.11
N GLY A 163 2.15 6.66 -28.90
CA GLY A 163 3.37 6.83 -28.12
C GLY A 163 3.21 6.63 -26.61
N ASN A 164 1.99 6.37 -26.11
CA ASN A 164 1.77 6.09 -24.69
C ASN A 164 2.20 4.65 -24.32
N PRO A 165 2.50 4.39 -23.04
CA PRO A 165 2.71 3.02 -22.57
C PRO A 165 1.46 2.17 -22.80
N PRO A 166 1.62 0.88 -23.12
CA PRO A 166 0.52 -0.06 -23.11
C PRO A 166 0.02 -0.22 -21.68
N SER A 167 -1.24 -0.62 -21.50
CA SER A 167 -1.70 -1.07 -20.19
C SER A 167 -0.91 -2.31 -19.75
N VAL A 168 -0.57 -2.39 -18.46
CA VAL A 168 0.12 -3.55 -17.86
C VAL A 168 -0.52 -3.97 -16.53
N HIS A 169 -0.31 -5.23 -16.14
CA HIS A 169 -0.23 -5.58 -14.72
C HIS A 169 0.99 -4.88 -14.14
N SER A 170 0.79 -3.79 -13.41
CA SER A 170 1.87 -2.96 -12.89
C SER A 170 2.49 -3.53 -11.62
N TYR A 171 1.82 -4.45 -10.91
CA TYR A 171 2.25 -4.98 -9.61
C TYR A 171 2.66 -3.83 -8.67
N ASP A 172 3.90 -3.84 -8.21
CA ASP A 172 4.53 -2.73 -7.51
C ASP A 172 5.64 -2.06 -8.33
N GLY A 173 5.35 -1.79 -9.60
CA GLY A 173 6.25 -1.13 -10.57
C GLY A 173 6.21 0.39 -10.55
N PHE A 174 5.68 1.02 -9.49
CA PHE A 174 5.55 2.47 -9.40
C PHE A 174 6.36 3.08 -8.25
N ALA A 175 6.83 4.31 -8.45
CA ALA A 175 7.34 5.17 -7.38
C ALA A 175 7.01 6.64 -7.65
N TYR A 176 6.83 7.43 -6.58
CA TYR A 176 6.68 8.88 -6.69
C TYR A 176 8.02 9.58 -6.48
N LEU A 177 8.33 10.55 -7.34
CA LEU A 177 9.58 11.31 -7.32
C LEU A 177 9.26 12.75 -6.88
N PRO A 178 9.24 13.05 -5.57
CA PRO A 178 8.77 14.33 -5.04
C PRO A 178 9.60 15.54 -5.50
N ASP A 179 10.91 15.37 -5.69
CA ASP A 179 11.81 16.42 -6.16
C ASP A 179 11.62 16.78 -7.64
N ARG A 180 10.95 15.90 -8.40
CA ARG A 180 10.64 16.11 -9.83
C ARG A 180 9.15 16.27 -10.11
N ARG A 181 8.28 15.98 -9.13
CA ARG A 181 6.82 15.85 -9.30
C ARG A 181 6.50 14.94 -10.50
N ARG A 182 7.10 13.75 -10.48
CA ARG A 182 6.91 12.72 -11.51
C ARG A 182 6.54 11.40 -10.86
N ILE A 183 5.82 10.57 -11.60
CA ILE A 183 5.62 9.17 -11.24
C ILE A 183 6.47 8.33 -12.16
N PHE A 184 7.28 7.48 -11.58
CA PHE A 184 8.01 6.46 -12.31
C PHE A 184 7.15 5.21 -12.46
N HIS A 185 7.20 4.60 -13.64
CA HIS A 185 6.66 3.28 -13.92
C HIS A 185 7.69 2.43 -14.67
N TYR A 186 7.80 1.18 -14.26
CA TYR A 186 8.66 0.20 -14.89
C TYR A 186 8.04 -1.20 -14.87
N GLY A 187 8.25 -1.93 -15.96
CA GLY A 187 7.94 -3.35 -15.98
C GLY A 187 6.46 -3.64 -16.18
N GLY A 188 6.08 -4.85 -15.79
CA GLY A 188 4.70 -5.33 -15.80
C GLY A 188 4.35 -6.23 -16.96
N SER A 189 3.15 -6.81 -16.88
CA SER A 189 2.60 -7.76 -17.88
C SER A 189 1.69 -7.02 -18.85
N ARG A 190 2.17 -6.83 -20.08
CA ARG A 190 1.53 -5.93 -21.06
C ARG A 190 0.29 -6.51 -21.69
N TYR A 191 -0.55 -5.60 -22.17
CA TYR A 191 -1.63 -5.93 -23.08
C TYR A 191 -1.08 -6.39 -24.45
N GLN A 192 -1.48 -7.53 -25.03
CA GLN A 192 -2.49 -8.49 -24.55
C GLN A 192 -1.87 -9.84 -24.14
N ASP A 193 -0.67 -10.15 -24.63
CA ASP A 193 0.02 -11.43 -24.45
C ASP A 193 0.49 -11.72 -23.03
N GLY A 194 0.45 -10.71 -22.15
CA GLY A 194 0.94 -10.85 -20.79
C GLY A 194 2.46 -10.94 -20.70
N SER A 195 3.17 -10.75 -21.81
CA SER A 195 4.63 -10.71 -21.81
C SER A 195 5.13 -9.53 -21.00
N SER A 196 6.34 -9.63 -20.49
CA SER A 196 6.97 -8.54 -19.78
C SER A 196 7.27 -7.37 -20.72
N THR A 197 7.15 -6.16 -20.21
CA THR A 197 7.72 -4.97 -20.84
C THR A 197 8.96 -4.51 -20.07
N ASN A 198 10.00 -4.08 -20.79
CA ASN A 198 11.17 -3.43 -20.19
C ASN A 198 11.05 -1.90 -20.20
N GLY A 199 9.88 -1.39 -20.61
CA GLY A 199 9.60 0.02 -20.74
C GLY A 199 9.76 0.76 -19.42
N THR A 200 10.53 1.84 -19.46
CA THR A 200 10.64 2.79 -18.34
C THR A 200 9.96 4.09 -18.71
N TRP A 201 9.12 4.60 -17.81
CA TRP A 201 8.29 5.77 -18.09
C TRP A 201 8.24 6.72 -16.90
N LEU A 202 8.19 8.02 -17.20
CA LEU A 202 7.82 9.05 -16.24
C LEU A 202 6.47 9.65 -16.63
N PHE A 203 5.54 9.73 -15.69
CA PHE A 203 4.27 10.43 -15.86
C PHE A 203 4.34 11.80 -15.18
N ASP A 204 3.94 12.84 -15.91
CA ASP A 204 3.64 14.16 -15.37
C ASP A 204 2.15 14.24 -15.03
N PRO A 205 1.76 14.27 -13.74
CA PRO A 205 0.36 14.30 -13.33
C PRO A 205 -0.33 15.64 -13.60
N VAL A 206 0.43 16.72 -13.82
CA VAL A 206 -0.11 18.04 -14.15
C VAL A 206 -0.34 18.17 -15.65
N ALA A 207 0.63 17.72 -16.45
CA ALA A 207 0.52 17.72 -17.91
C ALA A 207 -0.31 16.55 -18.46
N ALA A 208 -0.62 15.55 -17.61
CA ALA A 208 -1.29 14.30 -17.97
C ALA A 208 -0.58 13.55 -19.12
N ALA A 209 0.75 13.54 -19.10
CA ALA A 209 1.58 13.04 -20.19
C ALA A 209 2.63 12.04 -19.71
N TRP A 210 2.83 10.99 -20.50
CA TRP A 210 3.90 10.02 -20.32
C TRP A 210 5.14 10.44 -21.13
N GLU A 211 6.29 10.27 -20.53
CA GLU A 211 7.61 10.44 -21.12
C GLU A 211 8.34 9.10 -21.07
N ARG A 212 8.75 8.58 -22.23
CA ARG A 212 9.54 7.36 -22.32
C ARG A 212 10.99 7.65 -21.95
N ARG A 213 11.57 6.75 -21.17
CA ARG A 213 12.94 6.85 -20.66
C ARG A 213 13.79 5.68 -21.15
N ALA A 214 15.06 5.64 -20.74
CA ALA A 214 15.92 4.51 -21.02
C ALA A 214 15.30 3.22 -20.47
N ASP A 215 15.03 2.28 -21.36
CA ASP A 215 14.52 0.97 -21.00
C ASP A 215 15.58 0.19 -20.21
N TYR A 216 15.10 -0.78 -19.44
CA TYR A 216 16.00 -1.75 -18.83
C TYR A 216 16.61 -2.65 -19.92
N ASP A 217 17.95 -2.72 -19.97
CA ASP A 217 18.71 -3.43 -20.99
C ASP A 217 19.72 -4.47 -20.43
N GLN A 218 19.79 -4.63 -19.10
CA GLN A 218 20.88 -5.37 -18.41
C GLN A 218 20.71 -6.90 -18.37
N GLY A 219 20.13 -7.53 -19.40
CA GLY A 219 20.11 -8.99 -19.55
C GLY A 219 18.76 -9.67 -19.29
N THR A 220 18.68 -10.95 -19.69
CA THR A 220 17.55 -11.63 -20.32
C THR A 220 16.26 -11.83 -19.49
N GLY A 221 15.13 -11.32 -20.01
CA GLY A 221 13.84 -12.03 -20.12
C GLY A 221 13.02 -12.33 -18.85
N SER A 222 13.64 -12.35 -17.68
CA SER A 222 13.05 -12.63 -16.38
C SER A 222 13.35 -11.45 -15.44
N GLY A 223 12.44 -11.10 -14.53
CA GLY A 223 12.64 -9.96 -13.62
C GLY A 223 12.07 -8.62 -14.06
N LEU A 224 11.09 -8.60 -14.96
CA LEU A 224 10.25 -7.41 -15.26
C LEU A 224 8.87 -7.49 -14.59
N PHE A 225 8.64 -8.55 -13.82
CA PHE A 225 7.45 -8.83 -13.04
C PHE A 225 7.81 -8.90 -11.56
N TYR A 226 6.80 -9.02 -10.70
CA TYR A 226 7.00 -9.28 -9.27
C TYR A 226 7.89 -8.21 -8.61
N GLY A 227 7.85 -7.00 -9.17
CA GLY A 227 8.64 -5.87 -8.72
C GLY A 227 8.27 -5.47 -7.30
N ALA A 228 9.24 -4.92 -6.59
CA ALA A 228 9.07 -4.12 -5.39
C ALA A 228 9.85 -2.83 -5.65
N THR A 229 9.16 -1.70 -5.75
CA THR A 229 9.75 -0.45 -6.22
C THR A 229 9.51 0.66 -5.21
N ASP A 230 10.53 1.47 -4.94
CA ASP A 230 10.37 2.77 -4.28
C ASP A 230 11.53 3.71 -4.60
N TYR A 231 11.33 5.00 -4.33
CA TYR A 231 12.26 6.06 -4.69
C TYR A 231 13.00 6.63 -3.48
N ASP A 232 14.31 6.83 -3.64
CA ASP A 232 15.11 7.58 -2.69
C ASP A 232 15.41 8.99 -3.20
N PRO A 233 14.82 10.05 -2.61
CA PRO A 233 15.06 11.43 -3.03
C PRO A 233 16.48 11.93 -2.71
N VAL A 234 17.22 11.26 -1.81
CA VAL A 234 18.58 11.67 -1.46
C VAL A 234 19.58 11.30 -2.56
N THR A 235 19.50 10.07 -3.07
CA THR A 235 20.35 9.61 -4.17
C THR A 235 19.78 9.94 -5.56
N GLY A 236 18.50 10.27 -5.65
CA GLY A 236 17.83 10.52 -6.93
C GLY A 236 17.57 9.23 -7.73
N LYS A 237 17.49 8.09 -7.04
CA LYS A 237 17.39 6.76 -7.66
C LYS A 237 16.12 6.04 -7.24
N VAL A 238 15.51 5.37 -8.21
CA VAL A 238 14.46 4.38 -7.94
C VAL A 238 15.13 3.04 -7.67
N PHE A 239 14.78 2.39 -6.57
CA PHE A 239 15.19 1.03 -6.25
C PHE A 239 14.09 0.08 -6.72
N SER A 240 14.48 -0.99 -7.42
CA SER A 240 13.55 -2.01 -7.91
C SER A 240 14.13 -3.37 -7.62
N ARG A 241 13.51 -4.11 -6.69
CA ARG A 241 13.78 -5.53 -6.51
C ARG A 241 12.85 -6.31 -7.44
N THR A 242 13.41 -7.22 -8.22
CA THR A 242 12.65 -8.06 -9.15
C THR A 242 12.85 -9.53 -8.79
N GLN A 243 12.41 -10.44 -9.65
CA GLN A 243 12.69 -11.87 -9.49
C GLN A 243 14.19 -12.15 -9.35
N ASP A 244 15.03 -11.52 -10.16
CA ASP A 244 16.43 -11.97 -10.35
C ASP A 244 17.48 -11.04 -9.76
N GLY A 245 17.08 -9.94 -9.11
CA GLY A 245 18.05 -9.05 -8.49
C GLY A 245 17.47 -7.79 -7.87
N LEU A 246 18.38 -6.98 -7.32
CA LEU A 246 18.13 -5.61 -6.92
C LEU A 246 18.76 -4.67 -7.94
N PHE A 247 17.99 -3.70 -8.39
CA PHE A 247 18.40 -2.71 -9.39
C PHE A 247 18.15 -1.30 -8.90
N THR A 248 18.86 -0.36 -9.50
CA THR A 248 18.54 1.06 -9.40
C THR A 248 18.38 1.68 -10.79
N TYR A 249 17.51 2.67 -10.88
CA TYR A 249 17.42 3.57 -12.02
C TYR A 249 17.77 4.99 -11.56
N SER A 250 18.83 5.57 -12.12
CA SER A 250 19.19 6.97 -11.93
C SER A 250 18.30 7.84 -12.80
N VAL A 251 17.45 8.67 -12.17
CA VAL A 251 16.49 9.50 -12.91
C VAL A 251 17.19 10.63 -13.66
N ALA A 252 18.24 11.19 -13.05
CA ALA A 252 19.02 12.27 -13.67
C ALA A 252 19.84 11.77 -14.87
N ASP A 253 20.47 10.60 -14.71
CA ASP A 253 21.39 10.06 -15.72
C ASP A 253 20.68 9.16 -16.75
N ASP A 254 19.40 8.84 -16.52
CA ASP A 254 18.61 7.96 -17.38
C ASP A 254 19.26 6.58 -17.58
N VAL A 255 19.72 5.96 -16.49
CA VAL A 255 20.50 4.71 -16.55
C VAL A 255 20.11 3.72 -15.47
N TRP A 256 20.02 2.45 -15.86
CA TRP A 256 19.85 1.32 -14.96
C TRP A 256 21.20 0.76 -14.50
N ALA A 257 21.25 0.29 -13.25
CA ALA A 257 22.39 -0.42 -12.68
C ALA A 257 21.93 -1.57 -11.77
N ARG A 258 22.59 -2.72 -11.87
CA ARG A 258 22.36 -3.86 -10.96
C ARG A 258 23.20 -3.68 -9.69
N LEU A 259 22.55 -3.81 -8.54
CA LEU A 259 23.19 -3.77 -7.21
C LEU A 259 23.46 -5.16 -6.65
N ALA A 260 22.51 -6.09 -6.83
CA ALA A 260 22.64 -7.47 -6.38
C ALA A 260 22.06 -8.42 -7.42
N ASP A 261 22.70 -9.58 -7.57
CA ASP A 261 22.32 -10.64 -8.50
C ASP A 261 21.80 -11.84 -7.71
N PHE A 262 20.51 -12.14 -7.84
CA PHE A 262 19.89 -13.24 -7.11
C PHE A 262 20.05 -14.60 -7.81
N GLY A 263 20.60 -14.63 -9.03
CA GLY A 263 20.90 -15.86 -9.77
C GLY A 263 22.16 -16.59 -9.31
N TYR A 264 22.93 -16.01 -8.37
CA TYR A 264 24.18 -16.58 -7.87
C TYR A 264 24.29 -16.50 -6.34
N GLU A 265 25.24 -17.24 -5.77
CA GLU A 265 25.59 -17.12 -4.35
C GLU A 265 26.03 -15.68 -4.01
N PRO A 266 25.70 -15.17 -2.80
CA PRO A 266 25.07 -15.87 -1.68
C PRO A 266 23.53 -15.83 -1.69
N TYR A 267 22.90 -15.22 -2.70
CA TYR A 267 21.46 -14.95 -2.71
C TYR A 267 20.63 -16.11 -3.29
N TRP A 268 21.20 -16.84 -4.24
CA TRP A 268 20.59 -18.04 -4.81
C TRP A 268 20.64 -19.21 -3.80
N PRO A 269 19.55 -19.99 -3.66
CA PRO A 269 18.25 -19.89 -4.35
C PRO A 269 17.19 -19.07 -3.62
N THR A 270 17.52 -18.45 -2.48
CA THR A 270 16.53 -17.85 -1.57
C THR A 270 15.78 -16.67 -2.20
N TYR A 271 16.51 -15.70 -2.77
CA TYR A 271 15.89 -14.43 -3.19
C TYR A 271 15.41 -14.43 -4.64
N ALA A 272 15.82 -15.42 -5.44
CA ALA A 272 15.36 -15.59 -6.80
C ALA A 272 14.02 -16.32 -6.82
N ASN A 273 12.92 -15.56 -6.89
CA ASN A 273 11.57 -16.14 -6.80
C ASN A 273 10.51 -15.30 -7.51
N SER A 274 9.41 -15.97 -7.91
CA SER A 274 8.32 -15.39 -8.72
C SER A 274 7.12 -14.92 -7.91
N ASN A 275 7.30 -14.56 -6.63
CA ASN A 275 6.22 -14.13 -5.75
C ASN A 275 6.06 -12.61 -5.63
N TYR A 276 4.84 -12.19 -5.36
CA TYR A 276 4.43 -10.80 -5.25
C TYR A 276 4.85 -10.16 -3.93
N ARG A 277 5.21 -8.88 -3.96
CA ARG A 277 5.88 -8.15 -2.88
C ARG A 277 5.71 -6.64 -3.02
N ARG A 278 6.20 -5.89 -2.04
CA ARG A 278 6.20 -4.41 -2.04
C ARG A 278 7.56 -3.82 -1.67
N GLY A 279 7.95 -2.77 -2.39
CA GLY A 279 9.09 -1.91 -2.08
C GLY A 279 8.69 -0.77 -1.15
N VAL A 280 9.46 -0.54 -0.08
CA VAL A 280 9.22 0.54 0.88
C VAL A 280 10.54 1.22 1.22
N MET A 281 10.67 2.49 0.90
CA MET A 281 11.80 3.33 1.24
C MET A 281 11.61 3.90 2.65
N VAL A 282 12.39 3.41 3.59
CA VAL A 282 12.42 3.90 4.97
C VAL A 282 13.48 5.00 5.04
N GLY A 283 13.10 6.18 4.54
CA GLY A 283 14.01 7.30 4.31
C GLY A 283 14.77 7.76 5.57
N ALA A 284 14.12 7.75 6.74
CA ALA A 284 14.74 8.14 8.02
C ALA A 284 15.88 7.20 8.45
N ARG A 285 15.88 5.95 7.95
CA ARG A 285 16.88 4.93 8.26
C ARG A 285 17.82 4.64 7.09
N ARG A 286 17.60 5.27 5.93
CA ARG A 286 18.37 5.06 4.70
C ARG A 286 18.31 3.61 4.21
N LEU A 287 17.15 2.97 4.37
CA LEU A 287 16.93 1.56 4.03
C LEU A 287 15.84 1.40 2.98
N PHE A 288 16.11 0.58 1.96
CA PHE A 288 15.08 0.05 1.07
C PHE A 288 14.65 -1.34 1.57
N PHE A 289 13.37 -1.51 1.81
CA PHE A 289 12.75 -2.77 2.20
C PHE A 289 11.97 -3.36 1.03
N SER A 290 12.21 -4.63 0.70
CA SER A 290 11.26 -5.47 -0.01
C SER A 290 10.59 -6.38 1.01
N VAL A 291 9.28 -6.26 1.16
CA VAL A 291 8.49 -6.93 2.22
C VAL A 291 7.17 -7.43 1.68
N VAL A 292 6.40 -8.10 2.55
CA VAL A 292 5.03 -8.58 2.32
C VAL A 292 4.90 -9.43 1.05
N GLY A 293 5.73 -10.48 1.01
CA GLY A 293 5.73 -11.53 0.00
C GLY A 293 6.14 -12.85 0.64
N SER A 294 5.99 -13.95 -0.08
CA SER A 294 6.46 -15.26 0.40
C SER A 294 7.61 -15.80 -0.43
N PHE A 295 8.54 -16.53 0.17
CA PHE A 295 9.49 -17.32 -0.60
C PHE A 295 8.80 -18.55 -1.19
N GLU A 296 9.29 -19.07 -2.32
CA GLU A 296 8.77 -20.30 -2.94
C GLU A 296 8.92 -21.52 -2.00
N ALA A 297 9.98 -21.56 -1.20
CA ALA A 297 10.18 -22.57 -0.17
C ALA A 297 9.28 -22.38 1.08
N GLY A 298 8.47 -21.32 1.11
CA GLY A 298 7.66 -20.91 2.25
C GLY A 298 8.37 -19.93 3.19
N GLY A 299 7.58 -19.18 3.96
CA GLY A 299 8.06 -18.16 4.89
C GLY A 299 8.10 -16.75 4.27
N PRO A 300 8.40 -15.73 5.10
CA PRO A 300 8.35 -14.33 4.69
C PRO A 300 9.52 -13.94 3.78
N ASP A 301 9.22 -13.35 2.63
CA ASP A 301 10.20 -12.72 1.73
C ASP A 301 10.50 -11.29 2.20
N ILE A 302 11.53 -11.17 3.04
CA ILE A 302 12.09 -9.90 3.49
C ILE A 302 13.49 -9.76 2.90
N PHE A 303 13.75 -8.63 2.24
CA PHE A 303 15.08 -8.23 1.81
C PHE A 303 15.29 -6.76 2.13
N VAL A 304 16.42 -6.40 2.75
CA VAL A 304 16.70 -5.03 3.19
C VAL A 304 18.06 -4.58 2.71
N TRP A 305 18.08 -3.45 2.01
CA TRP A 305 19.29 -2.84 1.46
C TRP A 305 19.57 -1.52 2.15
N ASN A 306 20.81 -1.34 2.61
CA ASN A 306 21.28 -0.05 3.08
C ASN A 306 21.71 0.81 1.89
N VAL A 307 21.01 1.92 1.68
CA VAL A 307 21.19 2.79 0.53
C VAL A 307 22.52 3.54 0.58
N ASP A 308 22.97 3.93 1.78
CA ASP A 308 24.18 4.73 1.96
C ASP A 308 25.44 3.87 1.89
N THR A 309 25.43 2.67 2.48
CA THR A 309 26.58 1.77 2.47
C THR A 309 26.62 0.87 1.23
N GLY A 310 25.50 0.74 0.52
CA GLY A 310 25.40 -0.14 -0.66
C GLY A 310 25.53 -1.62 -0.29
N ALA A 311 24.88 -2.05 0.79
CA ALA A 311 25.01 -3.41 1.31
C ALA A 311 23.67 -4.03 1.71
N ASP A 312 23.58 -5.35 1.57
CA ASP A 312 22.52 -6.16 2.18
C ASP A 312 22.67 -6.13 3.70
N VAL A 313 21.59 -5.74 4.38
CA VAL A 313 21.47 -5.68 5.83
C VAL A 313 20.23 -6.42 6.32
N THR A 314 19.80 -7.47 5.63
CA THR A 314 18.56 -8.20 5.90
C THR A 314 18.57 -8.94 7.25
N ALA A 315 19.71 -9.49 7.66
CA ALA A 315 19.78 -10.43 8.79
C ALA A 315 19.16 -9.92 10.11
N PRO A 316 19.37 -8.67 10.57
CA PRO A 316 18.70 -8.15 11.77
C PRO A 316 17.17 -8.09 11.65
N TRP A 317 16.65 -7.85 10.44
CA TRP A 317 15.21 -7.68 10.19
C TRP A 317 14.48 -9.01 10.03
N ALA A 318 15.16 -10.05 9.52
CA ALA A 318 14.61 -11.40 9.42
C ALA A 318 14.23 -12.02 10.79
N ALA A 319 14.78 -11.49 11.89
CA ALA A 319 14.47 -11.91 13.25
C ALA A 319 13.24 -11.19 13.86
N ALA A 320 12.47 -10.45 13.07
CA ALA A 320 11.25 -9.80 13.55
C ALA A 320 10.28 -10.82 14.17
N SER A 321 9.66 -10.45 15.29
CA SER A 321 8.75 -11.32 16.04
C SER A 321 7.39 -10.64 16.26
N GLY A 322 6.42 -11.34 16.86
CA GLY A 322 5.05 -10.85 17.03
C GLY A 322 4.10 -11.41 15.96
N ASP A 323 3.10 -10.64 15.55
CA ASP A 323 2.13 -11.08 14.54
C ASP A 323 2.67 -10.89 13.11
N THR A 324 3.37 -11.91 12.61
CA THR A 324 3.97 -11.92 11.28
C THR A 324 3.02 -12.46 10.18
N SER A 325 1.72 -12.60 10.45
CA SER A 325 0.78 -13.24 9.53
C SER A 325 0.73 -12.58 8.15
N VAL A 326 0.83 -11.25 8.09
CA VAL A 326 0.80 -10.49 6.83
C VAL A 326 2.12 -10.59 6.04
N VAL A 327 3.23 -10.94 6.70
CA VAL A 327 4.57 -10.83 6.12
C VAL A 327 4.78 -11.84 4.99
N ALA A 328 4.13 -13.00 5.07
CA ALA A 328 4.15 -14.03 4.03
C ALA A 328 2.88 -14.00 3.14
N THR A 329 2.28 -12.83 2.94
CA THR A 329 1.09 -12.67 2.08
C THR A 329 1.44 -12.00 0.76
N ASN A 330 1.37 -12.75 -0.32
CA ASN A 330 1.72 -12.28 -1.66
C ASN A 330 0.84 -11.09 -2.10
N GLY A 331 1.48 -10.00 -2.50
CA GLY A 331 0.81 -8.83 -3.07
C GLY A 331 0.07 -7.98 -2.05
N ALA A 332 0.28 -8.21 -0.74
CA ALA A 332 -0.31 -7.36 0.28
C ALA A 332 0.19 -5.90 0.16
N GLY A 333 -0.60 -4.97 0.69
CA GLY A 333 -0.23 -3.57 0.75
C GLY A 333 0.74 -3.31 1.89
N ALA A 334 1.68 -2.39 1.70
CA ALA A 334 2.58 -1.94 2.76
C ALA A 334 3.14 -0.56 2.44
N ASP A 335 3.35 0.25 3.46
CA ASP A 335 4.07 1.54 3.35
C ASP A 335 4.65 1.99 4.70
N TYR A 336 5.55 2.98 4.68
CA TYR A 336 6.25 3.49 5.86
C TYR A 336 5.45 4.59 6.57
N ASP A 337 5.00 4.30 7.79
CA ASP A 337 4.54 5.33 8.73
C ASP A 337 5.74 6.02 9.37
N ARG A 338 6.15 7.15 8.77
CA ARG A 338 7.25 7.97 9.31
C ARG A 338 6.92 8.67 10.63
N ALA A 339 5.66 8.73 11.07
CA ALA A 339 5.31 9.30 12.37
C ALA A 339 5.68 8.36 13.52
N THR A 340 5.57 7.05 13.30
CA THR A 340 5.82 6.02 14.31
C THR A 340 7.06 5.19 14.06
N ASP A 341 7.76 5.46 12.95
CA ASP A 341 8.91 4.69 12.48
C ASP A 341 8.57 3.19 12.36
N ALA A 342 7.48 2.93 11.65
CA ALA A 342 6.92 1.60 11.45
C ALA A 342 6.57 1.33 9.98
N ILE A 343 6.69 0.08 9.54
CA ILE A 343 6.06 -0.37 8.29
C ILE A 343 4.67 -0.88 8.65
N VAL A 344 3.64 -0.29 8.02
CA VAL A 344 2.26 -0.75 8.19
C VAL A 344 1.87 -1.54 6.95
N ALA A 345 1.41 -2.76 7.17
CA ALA A 345 1.03 -3.69 6.11
C ALA A 345 -0.43 -4.13 6.25
N TRP A 346 -1.08 -4.37 5.12
CA TRP A 346 -2.49 -4.73 5.06
C TRP A 346 -2.77 -5.78 3.99
N ALA A 347 -3.46 -6.85 4.39
CA ALA A 347 -3.95 -7.91 3.50
C ALA A 347 -5.41 -8.30 3.79
N GLY A 348 -6.13 -7.49 4.59
CA GLY A 348 -7.46 -7.80 5.09
C GLY A 348 -7.58 -7.64 6.61
N GLY A 349 -8.72 -7.11 7.04
CA GLY A 349 -9.04 -6.88 8.44
C GLY A 349 -8.06 -5.89 9.08
N ALA A 350 -7.63 -6.21 10.31
CA ALA A 350 -6.65 -5.41 11.03
C ALA A 350 -5.33 -5.24 10.23
N PRO A 351 -4.72 -4.05 10.18
CA PRO A 351 -3.38 -3.90 9.64
C PRO A 351 -2.35 -4.49 10.61
N ALA A 352 -1.23 -4.96 10.08
CA ALA A 352 -0.06 -5.33 10.87
C ALA A 352 0.92 -4.16 10.93
N LEU A 353 1.52 -3.95 12.09
CA LEU A 353 2.32 -2.79 12.44
C LEU A 353 3.72 -3.26 12.83
N TRP A 354 4.71 -3.05 11.97
CA TRP A 354 6.10 -3.40 12.26
C TRP A 354 6.86 -2.21 12.81
N ASN A 355 7.03 -2.17 14.12
CA ASN A 355 7.87 -1.15 14.75
C ASN A 355 9.34 -1.44 14.44
N LEU A 356 10.01 -0.53 13.71
CA LEU A 356 11.38 -0.73 13.25
C LEU A 356 12.44 -0.48 14.34
N THR A 357 12.05 0.08 15.48
CA THR A 357 12.92 0.26 16.63
C THR A 357 12.99 -1.00 17.48
N SER A 358 11.83 -1.57 17.82
CA SER A 358 11.77 -2.82 18.61
C SER A 358 11.89 -4.08 17.76
N ASN A 359 11.77 -3.96 16.43
CA ASN A 359 11.69 -5.05 15.47
C ASN A 359 10.55 -6.05 15.79
N GLN A 360 9.39 -5.50 16.18
CA GLN A 360 8.21 -6.29 16.56
C GLN A 360 7.00 -5.91 15.73
N TRP A 361 6.23 -6.94 15.37
CA TRP A 361 4.94 -6.83 14.73
C TRP A 361 3.82 -6.82 15.77
N ALA A 362 2.91 -5.88 15.63
CA ALA A 362 1.65 -5.82 16.35
C ALA A 362 0.47 -5.77 15.36
N ARG A 363 -0.75 -5.81 15.89
CA ARG A 363 -1.98 -5.62 15.12
C ARG A 363 -2.64 -4.30 15.52
N GLY A 364 -3.08 -3.55 14.53
CA GLY A 364 -4.01 -2.46 14.72
C GLY A 364 -5.45 -2.98 14.84
N SER A 365 -6.40 -2.06 14.80
CA SER A 365 -7.82 -2.32 14.80
C SER A 365 -8.28 -2.82 13.43
N GLY A 366 -9.10 -3.87 13.43
CA GLY A 366 -9.84 -4.33 12.25
C GLY A 366 -11.27 -3.80 12.19
N ALA A 367 -11.71 -3.00 13.17
CA ALA A 367 -13.07 -2.49 13.22
C ALA A 367 -13.30 -1.49 12.08
N GLY A 368 -14.20 -1.83 11.16
CA GLY A 368 -14.49 -1.01 9.97
C GLY A 368 -13.51 -1.22 8.81
N ALA A 369 -12.51 -2.09 8.96
CA ALA A 369 -11.60 -2.44 7.88
C ALA A 369 -12.28 -3.38 6.86
N PRO A 370 -11.96 -3.29 5.56
CA PRO A 370 -12.35 -4.31 4.61
C PRO A 370 -11.82 -5.69 5.05
N PRO A 371 -12.60 -6.77 4.93
CA PRO A 371 -12.28 -8.05 5.55
C PRO A 371 -11.11 -8.79 4.89
N ALA A 372 -10.87 -8.54 3.60
CA ALA A 372 -9.86 -9.20 2.79
C ALA A 372 -9.34 -8.25 1.71
N MET A 373 -8.09 -8.44 1.31
CA MET A 373 -7.58 -7.86 0.08
C MET A 373 -8.23 -8.47 -1.16
N VAL A 374 -8.18 -7.77 -2.29
CA VAL A 374 -8.48 -8.34 -3.61
C VAL A 374 -7.51 -9.48 -3.95
N ASP A 375 -8.02 -10.52 -4.61
CA ASP A 375 -7.29 -11.79 -4.87
C ASP A 375 -5.94 -11.61 -5.56
N ASN A 376 -5.84 -10.64 -6.48
CA ASN A 376 -4.62 -10.38 -7.24
C ASN A 376 -3.61 -9.45 -6.53
N GLY A 377 -3.87 -9.09 -5.26
CA GLY A 377 -2.99 -8.30 -4.40
C GLY A 377 -3.40 -6.83 -4.32
N THR A 378 -3.09 -6.16 -3.21
CA THR A 378 -3.33 -4.72 -3.00
C THR A 378 -2.17 -3.85 -3.51
N TYR A 379 -0.93 -4.33 -3.35
CA TYR A 379 0.31 -3.60 -3.67
C TYR A 379 0.26 -2.13 -3.23
N GLY A 380 0.36 -1.25 -4.22
CA GLY A 380 0.48 0.15 -4.05
C GLY A 380 -0.78 0.88 -3.67
N ARG A 381 -1.91 0.18 -3.61
CA ARG A 381 -3.20 0.76 -3.27
C ARG A 381 -3.42 0.98 -1.79
N PHE A 382 -2.47 0.53 -0.96
CA PHE A 382 -2.34 0.91 0.44
C PHE A 382 -1.09 1.80 0.61
N ARG A 383 -1.29 3.09 0.91
CA ARG A 383 -0.21 4.10 0.94
C ARG A 383 -0.34 5.03 2.14
N TYR A 384 0.79 5.36 2.76
CA TYR A 384 0.85 6.39 3.79
C TYR A 384 0.76 7.77 3.13
N VAL A 385 -0.09 8.63 3.69
CA VAL A 385 -0.35 10.00 3.27
C VAL A 385 0.21 10.91 4.36
N PRO A 386 1.44 11.43 4.18
CA PRO A 386 2.16 11.97 5.32
C PRO A 386 1.54 13.22 5.92
N HIS A 387 0.98 14.13 5.13
CA HIS A 387 0.37 15.36 5.68
C HIS A 387 -0.95 15.09 6.41
N LEU A 388 -1.60 13.95 6.15
CA LEU A 388 -2.81 13.52 6.87
C LEU A 388 -2.52 12.58 8.04
N ASN A 389 -1.28 12.09 8.16
CA ASN A 389 -0.89 11.01 9.06
C ASN A 389 -1.88 9.84 9.01
N ALA A 390 -2.19 9.36 7.82
CA ALA A 390 -3.17 8.31 7.59
C ALA A 390 -2.76 7.48 6.38
N PHE A 391 -3.28 6.26 6.30
CA PHE A 391 -3.13 5.41 5.13
C PHE A 391 -4.40 5.50 4.28
N VAL A 392 -4.25 5.59 2.96
CA VAL A 392 -5.34 5.42 2.00
C VAL A 392 -5.33 3.99 1.46
N LEU A 393 -6.52 3.40 1.33
CA LEU A 393 -6.75 2.08 0.78
C LEU A 393 -7.79 2.11 -0.35
N VAL A 394 -7.38 1.66 -1.53
CA VAL A 394 -8.29 1.28 -2.62
C VAL A 394 -8.23 -0.25 -2.77
N ASN A 395 -9.31 -0.95 -2.39
CA ASN A 395 -9.28 -2.41 -2.30
C ASN A 395 -9.98 -3.10 -3.49
N LEU A 396 -11.30 -2.97 -3.57
CA LEU A 396 -12.15 -3.54 -4.62
C LEU A 396 -12.93 -2.44 -5.33
N PRO A 397 -13.29 -2.63 -6.61
CA PRO A 397 -13.89 -1.57 -7.41
C PRO A 397 -15.33 -1.23 -6.99
N ASP A 398 -16.05 -2.18 -6.38
CA ASP A 398 -17.40 -1.99 -5.83
C ASP A 398 -17.39 -1.51 -4.37
N GLN A 399 -16.21 -1.43 -3.75
CA GLN A 399 -16.02 -0.88 -2.41
C GLN A 399 -15.60 0.59 -2.49
N ASN A 400 -16.00 1.35 -1.47
CA ASN A 400 -15.52 2.71 -1.27
C ASN A 400 -14.01 2.73 -0.96
N VAL A 401 -13.42 3.91 -1.03
CA VAL A 401 -12.06 4.16 -0.53
C VAL A 401 -12.09 4.16 0.99
N TYR A 402 -11.07 3.56 1.61
CA TYR A 402 -10.92 3.54 3.06
C TYR A 402 -9.68 4.32 3.50
N LEU A 403 -9.75 4.86 4.71
CA LEU A 403 -8.65 5.52 5.38
C LEU A 403 -8.37 4.82 6.70
N TYR A 404 -7.10 4.57 7.01
CA TYR A 404 -6.68 4.03 8.30
C TYR A 404 -5.79 5.03 9.04
N LYS A 405 -6.16 5.36 10.27
CA LYS A 405 -5.45 6.29 11.14
C LYS A 405 -4.68 5.49 12.18
N HIS A 406 -3.38 5.27 11.97
CA HIS A 406 -2.56 4.51 12.93
C HIS A 406 -2.40 5.30 14.23
N THR A 407 -1.94 6.55 14.14
CA THR A 407 -1.84 7.47 15.29
C THR A 407 -2.69 8.71 15.07
N ALA A 408 -3.21 9.29 16.16
CA ALA A 408 -4.01 10.50 16.10
C ALA A 408 -3.15 11.72 15.77
N GLY A 409 -3.77 12.74 15.17
CA GLY A 409 -3.16 14.05 14.99
C GLY A 409 -2.49 14.29 13.64
N CYS A 410 -1.81 15.42 13.55
CA CYS A 410 -1.06 15.87 12.40
C CYS A 410 0.06 14.90 12.05
N GLY A 411 0.43 14.89 10.77
CA GLY A 411 1.61 14.17 10.35
C GLY A 411 2.88 14.96 10.55
N PRO A 412 4.02 14.26 10.49
CA PRO A 412 5.31 14.92 10.50
C PRO A 412 5.37 15.91 9.34
N SER A 413 5.97 17.08 9.56
CA SER A 413 6.19 18.10 8.52
C SER A 413 7.07 17.58 7.38
#